data_AF-A0A2A4CUA9-F1
#
_entry.id   AF-A0A2A4CUA9-F1
#
_cell.length_a   1.000
_cell.length_b   1.000
_cell.length_c   1.000
_cell.angle_alpha   90.00
_cell.angle_beta   90.00
_cell.angle_gamma   90.00
#
_symmetry.space_group_name_H-M   'P 1'
#
loop_
_entity.id
_entity.type
_entity.pdbx_description
1 polymer ?
#
loop_
_entity_poly.entity_id
_entity_poly.type
_entity_poly.pdbx_seq_one_letter_code
_entity_poly.pdbx_strand_id
1 'polypeptide(L)'
;MSNDAANKRIVIRLIGVILIMGAGAWAAVPFYDWFCRTTGFAGTTQVAEAGSDVILDETVTVRFVANKERDMPWEFRPMQNEMKLRIGETGLAYYEAYNPTDRPIAGTASYNVSPDLAGGFFDKIECFCFTEQVLAPGERVEMPVSFFVDPEIVTDRDAGHIRQITLSYTFFETDLPEQQAALATPARVSVN
;
A
#
# COMPACT_ATOMS: atom_id res chain seq x y z
N MET A 1 -1.06 67.85 12.05
CA MET A 1 -0.75 66.60 12.80
C MET A 1 -2.05 65.85 13.16
N SER A 2 -2.85 65.41 12.18
CA SER A 2 -4.14 64.72 12.44
C SER A 2 -4.23 63.30 11.84
N ASN A 3 -3.19 62.84 11.14
CA ASN A 3 -3.25 61.56 10.41
C ASN A 3 -2.68 60.38 11.21
N ASP A 4 -1.93 60.62 12.28
CA ASP A 4 -1.23 59.55 13.01
C ASP A 4 -2.20 58.65 13.78
N ALA A 5 -3.27 59.20 14.37
CA ALA A 5 -4.27 58.42 15.09
C ALA A 5 -5.13 57.54 14.17
N ALA A 6 -5.47 58.05 12.98
CA ALA A 6 -6.21 57.30 11.96
C ALA A 6 -5.34 56.20 11.35
N ASN A 7 -4.08 56.52 11.00
CA ASN A 7 -3.12 55.56 10.48
C ASN A 7 -2.78 54.47 11.50
N LYS A 8 -2.61 54.82 12.78
CA LYS A 8 -2.38 53.84 13.86
C LYS A 8 -3.54 52.86 14.02
N ARG A 9 -4.79 53.33 13.89
CA ARG A 9 -5.98 52.47 13.94
C ARG A 9 -6.07 51.54 12.72
N ILE A 10 -5.65 52.01 11.54
CA ILE A 10 -5.57 51.18 10.33
C ILE A 10 -4.49 50.11 10.49
N VAL A 11 -3.30 50.47 10.98
CA VAL A 11 -2.19 49.52 11.22
C VAL A 11 -2.59 48.44 12.22
N ILE A 12 -3.26 48.79 13.32
CA ILE A 12 -3.75 47.80 14.30
C ILE A 12 -4.77 46.85 13.66
N ARG A 13 -5.67 47.34 12.81
CA ARG A 13 -6.63 46.50 12.09
C ARG A 13 -5.94 45.57 11.11
N LEU A 14 -4.94 46.04 10.36
CA LEU A 14 -4.19 45.23 9.42
C LEU A 14 -3.40 44.12 10.14
N ILE A 15 -2.77 44.44 11.27
CA ILE A 15 -2.09 43.44 12.12
C ILE A 15 -3.11 42.41 12.65
N GLY A 16 -4.29 42.87 13.08
CA GLY A 16 -5.37 41.96 13.51
C GLY A 16 -5.82 41.00 12.41
N VAL A 17 -5.96 41.48 11.17
CA VAL A 17 -6.30 40.62 10.01
C VAL A 17 -5.20 39.61 9.74
N ILE A 18 -3.93 40.01 9.78
CA ILE A 18 -2.79 39.10 9.58
C ILE A 18 -2.77 38.00 10.64
N LEU A 19 -2.99 38.34 11.91
CA LEU A 19 -3.03 37.36 13.00
C LEU A 19 -4.21 36.38 12.86
N ILE A 20 -5.39 36.85 12.46
CA ILE A 20 -6.56 35.99 12.23
C ILE A 20 -6.32 35.04 11.06
N MET A 21 -5.79 35.55 9.94
CA MET A 21 -5.49 34.71 8.77
C MET A 21 -4.38 33.70 9.08
N GLY A 22 -3.35 34.11 9.83
CA GLY A 22 -2.27 33.22 10.27
C GLY A 22 -2.76 32.13 11.22
N ALA A 23 -3.56 32.48 12.22
CA ALA A 23 -4.16 31.51 13.14
C ALA A 23 -5.12 30.54 12.41
N GLY A 24 -5.90 31.06 11.46
CA GLY A 24 -6.80 30.23 10.64
C GLY A 24 -6.04 29.22 9.76
N ALA A 25 -4.95 29.64 9.12
CA ALA A 25 -4.13 28.74 8.31
C ALA A 25 -3.46 27.65 9.17
N TRP A 26 -2.98 28.00 10.36
CA TRP A 26 -2.38 27.03 11.28
C TRP A 26 -3.42 26.05 11.85
N ALA A 27 -4.63 26.51 12.17
CA ALA A 27 -5.70 25.67 12.71
C ALA A 27 -6.43 24.81 11.66
N ALA A 28 -6.41 25.21 10.38
CA ALA A 28 -7.11 24.50 9.31
C ALA A 28 -6.57 23.08 9.10
N VAL A 29 -5.25 22.88 9.15
CA VAL A 29 -4.62 21.57 8.95
C VAL A 29 -5.01 20.54 10.02
N PRO A 30 -4.83 20.79 11.33
CA PRO A 30 -5.22 19.82 12.36
C PRO A 30 -6.74 19.63 12.45
N PHE A 31 -7.53 20.66 12.14
CA PHE A 31 -8.98 20.53 12.06
C PHE A 31 -9.41 19.63 10.89
N TYR A 32 -8.79 19.81 9.73
CA TYR A 32 -9.04 18.97 8.55
C TYR A 32 -8.58 17.52 8.78
N ASP A 33 -7.44 17.31 9.43
CA ASP A 33 -6.95 15.98 9.82
C ASP A 33 -7.90 15.27 10.79
N TRP A 34 -8.33 15.97 11.85
CA TRP A 34 -9.34 15.45 12.78
C TRP A 34 -10.66 15.13 12.08
N PHE A 35 -11.15 16.02 11.22
CA PHE A 35 -12.36 15.81 10.44
C PHE A 35 -12.24 14.59 9.51
N CYS A 36 -11.16 14.50 8.72
CA CYS A 36 -10.94 13.39 7.78
C CYS A 36 -10.79 12.06 8.51
N ARG A 37 -10.10 12.03 9.65
CA ARG A 37 -9.97 10.82 10.47
C ARG A 37 -11.29 10.44 11.15
N THR A 38 -12.10 11.38 11.64
CA THR A 38 -13.36 11.01 12.32
C THR A 38 -14.47 10.62 11.35
N THR A 39 -14.46 11.17 10.13
CA THR A 39 -15.54 10.98 9.15
C THR A 39 -15.18 10.07 7.98
N GLY A 40 -13.91 9.70 7.82
CA GLY A 40 -13.42 8.94 6.65
C GLY A 40 -13.45 9.76 5.34
N PHE A 41 -13.61 11.08 5.42
CA PHE A 41 -13.72 11.96 4.26
C PHE A 41 -12.45 11.85 3.37
N ALA A 42 -12.65 11.80 2.06
CA ALA A 42 -11.59 11.58 1.05
C ALA A 42 -10.83 10.25 1.12
N GLY A 43 -11.40 9.21 1.75
CA GLY A 43 -10.80 7.86 1.75
C GLY A 43 -9.61 7.71 2.71
N THR A 44 -9.54 8.56 3.74
CA THR A 44 -8.56 8.41 4.82
C THR A 44 -8.95 7.18 5.65
N THR A 45 -8.22 6.09 5.48
CA THR A 45 -8.46 4.82 6.16
C THR A 45 -8.16 4.95 7.66
N GLN A 46 -9.01 4.35 8.51
CA GLN A 46 -8.62 4.12 9.90
C GLN A 46 -7.54 3.04 9.90
N VAL A 47 -6.41 3.29 10.56
CA VAL A 47 -5.44 2.23 10.83
C VAL A 47 -6.08 1.31 11.86
N ALA A 48 -6.64 0.18 11.43
CA ALA A 48 -7.11 -0.86 12.32
C ALA A 48 -5.89 -1.62 12.89
N GLU A 49 -5.69 -1.57 14.21
CA GLU A 49 -4.62 -2.31 14.92
C GLU A 49 -4.86 -3.83 14.97
N ALA A 50 -6.07 -4.28 14.64
CA ALA A 50 -6.46 -5.69 14.66
C ALA A 50 -7.53 -5.97 13.58
N GLY A 51 -7.58 -7.22 13.11
CA GLY A 51 -8.64 -7.67 12.22
C GLY A 51 -10.03 -7.51 12.86
N SER A 52 -11.06 -7.47 12.01
CA SER A 52 -12.45 -7.34 12.43
C SER A 52 -12.83 -8.34 13.55
N ASP A 53 -13.38 -7.85 14.66
CA ASP A 53 -14.04 -8.67 15.70
C ASP A 53 -15.33 -9.35 15.18
N VAL A 54 -15.79 -8.96 13.99
CA VAL A 54 -17.01 -9.45 13.35
C VAL A 54 -16.64 -10.30 12.14
N ILE A 55 -16.79 -11.62 12.30
CA ILE A 55 -16.73 -12.59 11.20
C ILE A 55 -18.17 -12.91 10.80
N LEU A 56 -18.55 -12.63 9.55
CA LEU A 56 -19.84 -13.04 9.02
C LEU A 56 -19.77 -14.49 8.53
N ASP A 57 -20.89 -15.22 8.57
CA ASP A 57 -21.00 -16.57 7.98
C ASP A 57 -20.96 -16.55 6.44
N GLU A 58 -20.90 -15.37 5.86
CA GLU A 58 -20.74 -15.13 4.45
C GLU A 58 -19.32 -15.42 3.97
N THR A 59 -19.20 -16.17 2.87
CA THR A 59 -17.90 -16.58 2.32
C THR A 59 -17.59 -15.83 1.04
N VAL A 60 -16.31 -15.57 0.83
CA VAL A 60 -15.73 -15.00 -0.39
C VAL A 60 -14.65 -15.94 -0.91
N THR A 61 -14.54 -16.02 -2.23
CA THR A 61 -13.49 -16.76 -2.92
C THR A 61 -12.47 -15.76 -3.45
N VAL A 62 -11.25 -15.84 -2.95
CA VAL A 62 -10.13 -15.05 -3.42
C VAL A 62 -9.31 -15.87 -4.39
N ARG A 63 -9.17 -15.38 -5.62
CA ARG A 63 -8.33 -15.96 -6.67
C ARG A 63 -6.98 -15.24 -6.65
N PHE A 64 -5.90 -16.00 -6.68
CA PHE A 64 -4.54 -15.46 -6.74
C PHE A 64 -3.99 -15.62 -8.15
N VAL A 65 -3.43 -14.53 -8.66
CA VAL A 65 -2.82 -14.49 -9.98
C VAL A 65 -1.42 -13.91 -9.85
N ALA A 66 -0.45 -14.62 -10.45
CA ALA A 66 0.93 -14.19 -10.55
C ALA A 66 1.24 -13.88 -12.01
N ASN A 67 1.59 -12.63 -12.27
CA ASN A 67 2.06 -12.14 -13.56
C ASN A 67 3.49 -11.64 -13.44
N LYS A 68 4.17 -11.56 -14.57
CA LYS A 68 5.50 -10.99 -14.69
C LYS A 68 5.58 -10.17 -15.98
N GLU A 69 6.40 -9.13 -15.95
CA GLU A 69 6.76 -8.37 -17.15
C GLU A 69 7.44 -9.30 -18.18
N ARG A 70 7.29 -8.98 -19.47
CA ARG A 70 7.76 -9.87 -20.57
C ARG A 70 9.24 -10.23 -20.45
N ASP A 71 10.06 -9.28 -20.01
CA ASP A 71 11.51 -9.43 -19.96
C ASP A 71 12.02 -9.93 -18.60
N MET A 72 11.12 -10.16 -17.63
CA MET A 72 11.50 -10.62 -16.30
C MET A 72 11.85 -12.11 -16.28
N PRO A 73 13.11 -12.48 -15.97
CA PRO A 73 13.57 -13.85 -16.05
C PRO A 73 13.14 -14.70 -14.85
N TRP A 74 12.58 -14.10 -13.80
CA TRP A 74 12.06 -14.84 -12.66
C TRP A 74 10.89 -15.75 -13.02
N GLU A 75 10.76 -16.83 -12.28
CA GLU A 75 9.54 -17.61 -12.21
C GLU A 75 8.78 -17.16 -10.97
N PHE A 76 7.51 -16.78 -11.16
CA PHE A 76 6.64 -16.31 -10.10
C PHE A 76 5.30 -17.00 -10.21
N ARG A 77 4.87 -17.66 -9.14
CA ARG A 77 3.61 -18.44 -9.11
C ARG A 77 2.96 -18.38 -7.74
N PRO A 78 1.62 -18.38 -7.67
CA PRO A 78 0.94 -18.57 -6.39
C PRO A 78 1.06 -20.05 -5.99
N MET A 79 1.18 -20.32 -4.69
CA MET A 79 1.13 -21.71 -4.20
C MET A 79 -0.29 -22.27 -4.23
N GLN A 80 -1.29 -21.38 -4.21
CA GLN A 80 -2.71 -21.71 -4.25
C GLN A 80 -3.40 -20.77 -5.23
N ASN A 81 -4.22 -21.30 -6.15
CA ASN A 81 -4.91 -20.45 -7.14
C ASN A 81 -6.19 -19.81 -6.59
N GLU A 82 -6.82 -20.44 -5.60
CA GLU A 82 -8.06 -19.99 -4.98
C GLU A 82 -8.05 -20.33 -3.50
N MET A 83 -8.57 -19.43 -2.67
CA MET A 83 -8.83 -19.65 -1.25
C MET A 83 -10.23 -19.14 -0.91
N LYS A 84 -10.98 -19.94 -0.13
CA LYS A 84 -12.27 -19.53 0.41
C LYS A 84 -12.08 -19.14 1.86
N LEU A 85 -12.53 -17.94 2.21
CA LEU A 85 -12.51 -17.42 3.57
C LEU A 85 -13.86 -16.77 3.88
N ARG A 86 -14.16 -16.64 5.18
CA ARG A 86 -15.30 -15.84 5.62
C ARG A 86 -14.96 -14.36 5.60
N ILE A 87 -15.96 -13.53 5.37
CA ILE A 87 -15.78 -12.08 5.45
C ILE A 87 -15.44 -11.71 6.90
N GLY A 88 -14.40 -10.92 7.09
CA GLY A 88 -13.79 -10.60 8.40
C GLY A 88 -12.72 -11.59 8.87
N GLU A 89 -12.53 -12.73 8.20
CA GLU A 89 -11.49 -13.71 8.53
C GLU A 89 -10.15 -13.35 7.86
N THR A 90 -9.06 -13.36 8.62
CA THR A 90 -7.72 -13.15 8.10
C THR A 90 -7.23 -14.40 7.37
N GLY A 91 -6.97 -14.27 6.07
CA GLY A 91 -6.36 -15.29 5.24
C GLY A 91 -4.85 -15.09 5.09
N LEU A 92 -4.10 -16.19 4.99
CA LEU A 92 -2.68 -16.20 4.68
C LEU A 92 -2.45 -17.00 3.40
N ALA A 93 -1.96 -16.33 2.36
CA ALA A 93 -1.59 -16.97 1.10
C ALA A 93 -0.08 -16.87 0.87
N TYR A 94 0.48 -17.81 0.11
CA TYR A 94 1.91 -17.85 -0.18
C TYR A 94 2.15 -17.76 -1.69
N TYR A 95 3.16 -16.97 -2.05
CA TYR A 95 3.69 -16.92 -3.40
C TYR A 95 5.12 -17.43 -3.43
N GLU A 96 5.49 -18.13 -4.49
CA GLU A 96 6.86 -18.59 -4.73
C GLU A 96 7.50 -17.74 -5.82
N ALA A 97 8.69 -17.19 -5.55
CA ALA A 97 9.55 -16.57 -6.54
C ALA A 97 10.87 -17.35 -6.66
N TYR A 98 11.35 -17.52 -7.89
CA TYR A 98 12.58 -18.24 -8.23
C TYR A 98 13.38 -17.47 -9.27
N ASN A 99 14.68 -17.26 -9.01
CA ASN A 99 15.61 -16.71 -9.99
C ASN A 99 16.41 -17.83 -10.69
N PRO A 100 16.08 -18.20 -11.94
CA PRO A 100 16.82 -19.22 -12.68
C PRO A 100 18.16 -18.75 -13.28
N THR A 101 18.53 -17.47 -13.09
CA THR A 101 19.70 -16.87 -13.76
C THR A 101 20.97 -16.98 -12.92
N ASP A 102 22.13 -16.73 -13.55
CA ASP A 102 23.45 -16.72 -12.90
C ASP A 102 23.84 -15.35 -12.30
N ARG A 103 22.91 -14.39 -12.25
CA ARG A 103 23.13 -13.06 -11.70
C ARG A 103 22.06 -12.68 -10.67
N PRO A 104 22.39 -11.84 -9.67
CA PRO A 104 21.37 -11.24 -8.82
C PRO A 104 20.49 -10.31 -9.67
N ILE A 105 19.19 -10.32 -9.40
CA ILE A 105 18.21 -9.49 -10.08
C ILE A 105 17.37 -8.82 -9.00
N ALA A 106 17.05 -7.53 -9.17
CA ALA A 106 16.11 -6.84 -8.33
C ALA A 106 14.73 -6.84 -9.00
N GLY A 107 13.69 -7.07 -8.20
CA GLY A 107 12.31 -7.08 -8.64
C GLY A 107 11.44 -6.25 -7.71
N THR A 108 10.56 -5.44 -8.31
CA THR A 108 9.50 -4.73 -7.60
C THR A 108 8.14 -5.24 -8.08
N ALA A 109 7.21 -5.45 -7.14
CA ALA A 109 5.88 -5.93 -7.46
C ALA A 109 4.83 -4.83 -7.34
N SER A 110 3.95 -4.72 -8.33
CA SER A 110 2.69 -3.99 -8.22
C SER A 110 1.55 -4.98 -8.04
N TYR A 111 0.52 -4.57 -7.30
CA TYR A 111 -0.67 -5.39 -7.06
C TYR A 111 -1.93 -4.65 -7.48
N ASN A 112 -2.94 -5.42 -7.84
CA ASN A 112 -4.28 -4.91 -8.10
C ASN A 112 -5.33 -5.91 -7.62
N VAL A 113 -6.49 -5.39 -7.24
CA VAL A 113 -7.64 -6.17 -6.77
C VAL A 113 -8.79 -5.94 -7.75
N SER A 114 -9.42 -7.02 -8.20
CA SER A 114 -10.57 -6.98 -9.12
C SER A 114 -11.74 -7.78 -8.56
N PRO A 115 -12.99 -7.27 -8.64
CA PRO A 115 -13.40 -5.98 -9.20
C PRO A 115 -12.99 -4.78 -8.33
N ASP A 116 -12.83 -3.60 -8.94
CA ASP A 116 -12.37 -2.38 -8.24
C ASP A 116 -13.23 -2.01 -7.02
N LEU A 117 -14.54 -2.27 -7.12
CA LEU A 117 -15.51 -2.04 -6.03
C LEU A 117 -15.18 -2.85 -4.76
N ALA A 118 -14.55 -4.02 -4.89
CA ALA A 118 -14.11 -4.83 -3.75
C ALA A 118 -12.73 -4.41 -3.24
N GLY A 119 -11.95 -3.65 -4.02
CA GLY A 119 -10.61 -3.20 -3.64
C GLY A 119 -10.62 -2.27 -2.42
N GLY A 120 -11.67 -1.48 -2.23
CA GLY A 120 -11.84 -0.59 -1.06
C GLY A 120 -12.13 -1.33 0.25
N PHE A 121 -12.51 -2.61 0.19
CA PHE A 121 -12.79 -3.45 1.34
C PHE A 121 -11.77 -4.59 1.48
N PHE A 122 -10.73 -4.60 0.65
CA PHE A 122 -9.69 -5.62 0.68
C PHE A 122 -8.45 -5.03 1.34
N ASP A 123 -8.31 -5.28 2.64
CA ASP A 123 -7.18 -4.79 3.41
C ASP A 123 -6.09 -5.85 3.46
N LYS A 124 -4.96 -5.52 2.84
CA LYS A 124 -3.73 -6.30 2.91
C LYS A 124 -2.94 -5.88 4.15
N ILE A 125 -2.84 -6.78 5.13
CA ILE A 125 -2.19 -6.52 6.43
C ILE A 125 -0.67 -6.51 6.32
N GLU A 126 -0.06 -7.39 5.49
CA GLU A 126 1.39 -7.53 5.47
C GLU A 126 2.06 -7.14 4.15
N CYS A 127 2.91 -6.12 4.27
CA CYS A 127 3.51 -5.40 3.16
C CYS A 127 4.94 -5.87 2.88
N PHE A 128 5.09 -6.97 2.15
CA PHE A 128 6.32 -7.23 1.36
C PHE A 128 6.37 -6.39 0.06
N CYS A 129 5.41 -5.47 -0.12
CA CYS A 129 5.09 -4.85 -1.40
C CYS A 129 5.84 -3.54 -1.69
N PHE A 130 6.65 -3.04 -0.76
CA PHE A 130 7.40 -1.78 -0.96
C PHE A 130 8.91 -1.92 -0.80
N THR A 131 9.40 -3.15 -0.61
CA THR A 131 10.84 -3.41 -0.56
C THR A 131 11.23 -4.18 -1.81
N GLU A 132 12.15 -3.60 -2.57
CA GLU A 132 12.84 -4.29 -3.66
C GLU A 132 13.30 -5.65 -3.14
N GLN A 133 12.83 -6.71 -3.81
CA GLN A 133 13.32 -8.04 -3.54
C GLN A 133 14.52 -8.27 -4.45
N VAL A 134 15.63 -8.71 -3.86
CA VAL A 134 16.78 -9.12 -4.66
C VAL A 134 16.97 -10.61 -4.43
N LEU A 135 16.87 -11.37 -5.51
CA LEU A 135 17.08 -12.82 -5.50
C LEU A 135 18.46 -13.13 -6.07
N ALA A 136 19.26 -13.84 -5.30
CA ALA A 136 20.53 -14.38 -5.74
C ALA A 136 20.33 -15.43 -6.85
N PRO A 137 21.40 -15.77 -7.59
CA PRO A 137 21.36 -16.84 -8.58
C PRO A 137 20.85 -18.17 -8.02
N GLY A 138 19.81 -18.74 -8.62
CA GLY A 138 19.23 -20.01 -8.19
C GLY A 138 18.40 -19.97 -6.90
N GLU A 139 18.18 -18.79 -6.32
CA GLU A 139 17.45 -18.64 -5.06
C GLU A 139 15.94 -18.77 -5.26
N ARG A 140 15.29 -19.50 -4.32
CA ARG A 140 13.83 -19.62 -4.22
C ARG A 140 13.37 -19.03 -2.88
N VAL A 141 12.36 -18.18 -2.92
CA VAL A 141 11.80 -17.55 -1.71
C VAL A 141 10.28 -17.71 -1.71
N GLU A 142 9.74 -18.05 -0.54
CA GLU A 142 8.31 -18.05 -0.25
C GLU A 142 7.92 -16.73 0.41
N MET A 143 6.99 -16.01 -0.19
CA MET A 143 6.50 -14.71 0.26
C MET A 143 5.08 -14.86 0.81
N PRO A 144 4.88 -14.83 2.13
CA PRO A 144 3.55 -14.82 2.73
C PRO A 144 2.86 -13.48 2.49
N VAL A 145 1.55 -13.54 2.25
CA VAL A 145 0.65 -12.39 2.12
C VAL A 145 -0.53 -12.62 3.04
N SER A 146 -0.61 -11.82 4.11
CA SER A 146 -1.75 -11.75 5.02
C SER A 146 -2.75 -10.70 4.54
N PHE A 147 -4.02 -11.06 4.47
CA PHE A 147 -5.09 -10.18 4.01
C PHE A 147 -6.41 -10.55 4.68
N PHE A 148 -7.38 -9.64 4.69
CA PHE A 148 -8.76 -9.92 5.05
C PHE A 148 -9.71 -9.10 4.17
N VAL A 149 -10.99 -9.46 4.20
CA VAL A 149 -12.06 -8.69 3.56
C VAL A 149 -12.89 -8.05 4.64
N ASP A 150 -13.03 -6.73 4.60
CA ASP A 150 -13.79 -5.97 5.57
C ASP A 150 -15.29 -6.38 5.54
N PRO A 151 -15.91 -6.68 6.69
CA PRO A 151 -17.35 -6.94 6.79
C PRO A 151 -18.25 -5.84 6.21
N GLU A 152 -17.79 -4.58 6.14
CA GLU A 152 -18.56 -3.48 5.57
C GLU A 152 -18.93 -3.71 4.10
N ILE A 153 -18.20 -4.57 3.37
CA ILE A 153 -18.51 -4.92 1.98
C ILE A 153 -19.96 -5.36 1.81
N VAL A 154 -20.53 -6.09 2.78
CA VAL A 154 -21.91 -6.62 2.70
C VAL A 154 -22.98 -5.54 2.86
N THR A 155 -22.63 -4.42 3.50
CA THR A 155 -23.54 -3.28 3.70
C THR A 155 -23.48 -2.30 2.54
N ASP A 156 -22.42 -2.37 1.73
CA ASP A 156 -22.28 -1.53 0.55
C ASP A 156 -23.26 -1.95 -0.56
N ARG A 157 -23.89 -0.94 -1.16
CA ARG A 157 -24.93 -1.14 -2.18
C ARG A 157 -24.38 -1.78 -3.45
N ASP A 158 -23.15 -1.45 -3.82
CA ASP A 158 -22.55 -1.83 -5.10
C ASP A 158 -21.54 -2.98 -4.93
N ALA A 159 -20.91 -3.14 -3.76
CA ALA A 159 -19.94 -4.21 -3.48
C ALA A 159 -20.53 -5.42 -2.74
N GLY A 160 -21.69 -5.31 -2.07
CA GLY A 160 -22.24 -6.37 -1.21
C GLY A 160 -22.64 -7.69 -1.88
N HIS A 161 -22.68 -7.72 -3.21
CA HIS A 161 -22.92 -8.94 -3.98
C HIS A 161 -21.64 -9.60 -4.50
N ILE A 162 -20.46 -9.00 -4.28
CA ILE A 162 -19.19 -9.52 -4.77
C ILE A 162 -18.73 -10.68 -3.89
N ARG A 163 -18.65 -11.89 -4.47
CA ARG A 163 -18.15 -13.10 -3.80
C ARG A 163 -16.85 -13.63 -4.38
N GLN A 164 -16.41 -13.06 -5.48
CA GLN A 164 -15.19 -13.44 -6.18
C GLN A 164 -14.30 -12.23 -6.28
N ILE A 165 -13.15 -12.31 -5.63
CA ILE A 165 -12.14 -11.27 -5.62
C ILE A 165 -10.88 -11.87 -6.23
N THR A 166 -10.25 -11.17 -7.16
CA THR A 166 -8.99 -11.59 -7.75
C THR A 166 -7.90 -10.64 -7.29
N LEU A 167 -6.90 -11.20 -6.60
CA LEU A 167 -5.69 -10.51 -6.22
C LEU A 167 -4.61 -10.89 -7.24
N SER A 168 -4.22 -9.94 -8.08
CA SER A 168 -3.13 -10.13 -9.04
C SER A 168 -1.90 -9.34 -8.66
N TYR A 169 -0.75 -10.01 -8.70
CA TYR A 169 0.57 -9.41 -8.60
C TYR A 169 1.26 -9.42 -9.95
N THR A 170 1.93 -8.33 -10.29
CA THR A 170 2.80 -8.25 -11.46
C THR A 170 4.18 -7.78 -11.02
N PHE A 171 5.19 -8.59 -11.30
CA PHE A 171 6.58 -8.25 -11.03
C PHE A 171 7.25 -7.55 -12.22
N PHE A 172 8.06 -6.55 -11.91
CA PHE A 172 8.88 -5.78 -12.83
C PHE A 172 10.35 -5.84 -12.40
N GLU A 173 11.26 -5.96 -13.36
CA GLU A 173 12.69 -5.88 -13.12
C GLU A 173 13.07 -4.43 -12.79
N THR A 174 13.82 -4.23 -11.72
CA THR A 174 14.39 -2.93 -11.34
C THR A 174 15.90 -3.01 -11.29
N ASP A 175 16.57 -1.85 -11.32
CA ASP A 175 18.02 -1.79 -11.17
C ASP A 175 18.41 -2.26 -9.76
N LEU A 176 19.54 -2.98 -9.67
CA LEU A 176 20.06 -3.44 -8.38
C LEU A 176 20.41 -2.24 -7.50
N PRO A 177 19.97 -2.22 -6.22
CA PRO A 177 20.40 -1.17 -5.30
C PRO A 177 21.93 -1.17 -5.14
N GLU A 178 22.54 0.01 -5.07
CA GLU A 178 24.00 0.21 -5.15
C GLU A 178 24.80 -0.67 -4.16
N GLN A 179 24.23 -0.93 -2.97
CA GLN A 179 24.85 -1.74 -1.92
C GLN A 179 25.02 -3.22 -2.33
N GLN A 180 24.11 -3.76 -3.14
CA GLN A 180 24.18 -5.14 -3.61
C GLN A 180 24.90 -5.27 -4.95
N ALA A 181 24.84 -4.22 -5.79
CA ALA A 181 25.69 -4.11 -6.98
C ALA A 181 27.20 -4.12 -6.61
N ALA A 182 27.56 -3.52 -5.48
CA ALA A 182 28.92 -3.56 -4.95
C ALA A 182 29.38 -4.97 -4.51
N LEU A 183 28.47 -5.81 -4.01
CA LEU A 183 28.75 -7.19 -3.59
C LEU A 183 28.76 -8.17 -4.78
N ALA A 184 28.05 -7.86 -5.86
CA ALA A 184 28.00 -8.65 -7.09
C ALA A 184 29.25 -8.49 -7.98
N THR A 185 30.11 -7.51 -7.69
CA THR A 185 31.41 -7.37 -8.35
C THR A 185 32.37 -8.41 -7.77
N PRO A 186 32.78 -9.46 -8.51
CA PRO A 186 33.77 -10.38 -7.99
C PRO A 186 35.07 -9.62 -7.75
N ALA A 187 35.62 -9.75 -6.55
CA ALA A 187 36.96 -9.34 -6.19
C ALA A 187 37.99 -9.99 -7.13
N ARG A 188 38.21 -9.40 -8.31
CA ARG A 188 39.39 -9.60 -9.15
C ARG A 188 40.12 -8.27 -9.28
N VAL A 189 40.57 -7.73 -8.16
CA VAL A 189 41.75 -6.85 -8.17
C VAL A 189 42.93 -7.76 -7.86
N SER A 190 43.45 -8.40 -8.90
CA SER A 190 44.77 -9.02 -8.86
C SER A 190 45.79 -7.90 -8.68
N VAL A 191 46.28 -7.72 -7.45
CA VAL A 191 47.48 -6.92 -7.19
C VAL A 191 48.67 -7.79 -7.57
N ASN A 192 49.28 -7.47 -8.71
CA ASN A 192 50.62 -7.90 -9.08
C ASN A 192 51.59 -6.76 -8.73
#